data_AF-A0A4Q8AD37-F1
#
_entry.id   AF-A0A4Q8AD37-F1
#
_cell.length_a   1.000
_cell.length_b   1.000
_cell.length_c   1.000
_cell.angle_alpha   90.00
_cell.angle_beta   90.00
_cell.angle_gamma   90.00
#
_symmetry.space_group_name_H-M   'P 1'
#
loop_
_entity.id
_entity.type
_entity.pdbx_description
1 polymer ?
#
loop_
_entity_poly.entity_id
_entity_poly.type
_entity_poly.pdbx_seq_one_letter_code
_entity_poly.pdbx_strand_id
1 'polypeptide(L)'
;MPELPEAEVVRRGLARWVVGRRLDEVTVLDARSLRRHDDGVASFVSELTGSRVLAAVRRGKFLWFPLAGATGSTEGATTADGPVAAADSTAVDCAVSVAEPVPRRALVAHLGMSGQLLMQSSYLPEPKHLKVRLRLDGPGPSEETPDELRFVDQRIFGGMYVADLVPTSDAGPGGFGSALPVLPAAAAHIARDVLDPAWSPADFHRALTRLPGGRERTTGIKRVILDQGVISGVGNIYADEALWEARLHYDKPAARLRRPQSEALLEALIEVMQRALDEGGTSFDSLYVNVNGESGYFARSLQAYGREGQPCRRCARPMVREAFMGRSSYRCTNCQRRPRLQRSHSKKV
;
A
#
# COMPACT_ATOMS: atom_id res chain seq x y z
N MET A 1 7.82 10.24 -1.72
CA MET A 1 7.34 8.98 -1.11
C MET A 1 6.05 8.65 -1.84
N PRO A 2 5.88 7.43 -2.38
CA PRO A 2 4.60 7.02 -2.92
C PRO A 2 3.61 7.04 -1.76
N GLU A 3 2.45 7.64 -1.97
CA GLU A 3 1.34 7.47 -1.06
C GLU A 3 0.40 6.41 -1.66
N LEU A 4 -0.85 6.33 -1.20
CA LEU A 4 -1.75 5.26 -1.65
C LEU A 4 -1.97 5.23 -3.17
N PRO A 5 -2.31 6.35 -3.84
CA PRO A 5 -2.57 6.34 -5.28
C PRO A 5 -1.40 5.82 -6.11
N GLU A 6 -0.18 6.25 -5.82
CA GLU A 6 1.01 5.78 -6.56
C GLU A 6 1.26 4.30 -6.32
N ALA A 7 1.11 3.83 -5.08
CA ALA A 7 1.27 2.42 -4.76
C ALA A 7 0.19 1.55 -5.45
N GLU A 8 -1.03 2.06 -5.61
CA GLU A 8 -2.10 1.37 -6.34
C GLU A 8 -1.86 1.34 -7.85
N VAL A 9 -1.35 2.42 -8.44
CA VAL A 9 -0.93 2.44 -9.86
C VAL A 9 0.16 1.39 -10.10
N VAL A 10 1.17 1.33 -9.22
CA VAL A 10 2.19 0.29 -9.26
C VAL A 10 1.57 -1.10 -9.13
N ARG A 11 0.68 -1.31 -8.15
CA ARG A 11 -0.02 -2.60 -7.97
C ARG A 11 -0.77 -3.05 -9.21
N ARG A 12 -1.57 -2.18 -9.83
CA ARG A 12 -2.33 -2.46 -11.06
C ARG A 12 -1.41 -2.84 -12.21
N GLY A 13 -0.32 -2.08 -12.37
CA GLY A 13 0.69 -2.36 -13.37
C GLY A 13 1.35 -3.73 -13.16
N LEU A 14 1.77 -4.03 -11.93
CA LEU A 14 2.38 -5.32 -11.61
C LEU A 14 1.38 -6.47 -11.78
N ALA A 15 0.13 -6.29 -11.35
CA ALA A 15 -0.92 -7.31 -11.46
C ALA A 15 -1.05 -7.86 -12.90
N ARG A 16 -0.94 -6.98 -13.90
CA ARG A 16 -0.98 -7.35 -15.33
C ARG A 16 0.17 -8.28 -15.74
N TRP A 17 1.35 -8.07 -15.16
CA TRP A 17 2.60 -8.65 -15.66
C TRP A 17 3.14 -9.80 -14.84
N VAL A 18 2.84 -9.87 -13.54
CA VAL A 18 3.44 -10.85 -12.62
C VAL A 18 2.46 -11.93 -12.18
N VAL A 19 1.16 -11.63 -12.14
CA VAL A 19 0.16 -12.57 -11.61
C VAL A 19 0.04 -13.77 -12.53
N GLY A 20 0.02 -14.95 -11.92
CA GLY A 20 -0.02 -16.23 -12.61
C GLY A 20 1.34 -16.68 -13.13
N ARG A 21 2.42 -15.88 -13.05
CA ARG A 21 3.76 -16.26 -13.51
C ARG A 21 4.63 -16.82 -12.39
N ARG A 22 5.56 -17.68 -12.77
CA ARG A 22 6.54 -18.31 -11.88
C ARG A 22 7.84 -17.54 -11.89
N LEU A 23 8.46 -17.36 -10.73
CA LEU A 23 9.80 -16.77 -10.61
C LEU A 23 10.83 -17.83 -10.99
N ASP A 24 11.39 -17.74 -12.20
CA ASP A 24 12.40 -18.71 -12.67
C ASP A 24 13.78 -18.43 -12.07
N GLU A 25 14.10 -17.17 -11.78
CA GLU A 25 15.39 -16.78 -11.25
C GLU A 25 15.29 -15.53 -10.39
N VAL A 26 16.07 -15.50 -9.32
CA VAL A 26 16.11 -14.40 -8.35
C VAL A 26 17.55 -13.98 -8.14
N THR A 27 17.87 -12.75 -8.49
CA THR A 27 19.20 -12.16 -8.31
C THR A 27 19.13 -11.00 -7.32
N VAL A 28 19.95 -11.05 -6.28
CA VAL A 28 20.12 -9.95 -5.32
C VAL A 28 21.48 -9.30 -5.56
N LEU A 29 21.46 -8.06 -6.06
CA LEU A 29 22.67 -7.29 -6.36
C LEU A 29 23.16 -6.48 -5.15
N ASP A 30 22.26 -6.15 -4.22
CA ASP A 30 22.59 -5.37 -3.01
C ASP A 30 21.81 -5.91 -1.81
N ALA A 31 22.46 -6.69 -0.94
CA ALA A 31 21.84 -7.34 0.21
C ALA A 31 21.17 -6.37 1.19
N ARG A 32 21.56 -5.09 1.20
CA ARG A 32 20.93 -4.05 2.06
C ARG A 32 19.48 -3.76 1.67
N SER A 33 19.07 -4.18 0.47
CA SER A 33 17.68 -4.11 0.02
C SER A 33 16.79 -5.21 0.62
N LEU A 34 17.36 -6.26 1.22
CA LEU A 34 16.61 -7.33 1.89
C LEU A 34 16.22 -6.96 3.33
N ARG A 35 15.57 -5.81 3.49
CA ARG A 35 15.19 -5.29 4.82
C ARG A 35 14.14 -6.20 5.45
N ARG A 36 14.39 -6.67 6.69
CA ARG A 36 13.53 -7.60 7.46
C ARG A 36 13.54 -9.05 6.96
N HIS A 37 14.54 -9.41 6.15
CA HIS A 37 14.80 -10.79 5.76
C HIS A 37 16.07 -11.27 6.46
N ASP A 38 15.91 -11.72 7.71
CA ASP A 38 17.05 -11.98 8.61
C ASP A 38 17.82 -13.26 8.23
N ASP A 39 17.18 -14.17 7.48
CA ASP A 39 17.76 -15.44 7.02
C ASP A 39 18.75 -15.29 5.85
N GLY A 40 18.95 -14.05 5.36
CA GLY A 40 19.96 -13.70 4.37
C GLY A 40 19.59 -13.99 2.91
N VAL A 41 20.52 -13.66 2.00
CA VAL A 41 20.29 -13.69 0.54
C VAL A 41 19.97 -15.10 0.03
N ALA A 42 20.66 -16.13 0.55
CA ALA A 42 20.48 -17.50 0.08
C ALA A 42 19.07 -18.03 0.37
N SER A 43 18.51 -17.76 1.56
CA SER A 43 17.13 -18.14 1.86
C SER A 43 16.15 -17.34 1.01
N PHE A 44 16.36 -16.03 0.85
CA PHE A 44 15.50 -15.20 -0.01
C PHE A 44 15.40 -15.74 -1.44
N VAL A 45 16.54 -16.11 -2.04
CA VAL A 45 16.59 -16.70 -3.40
C VAL A 45 15.89 -18.06 -3.42
N SER A 46 16.19 -18.93 -2.46
CA SER A 46 15.62 -20.29 -2.38
C SER A 46 14.10 -20.29 -2.22
N GLU A 47 13.57 -19.43 -1.36
CA GLU A 47 12.13 -19.34 -1.08
C GLU A 47 11.30 -18.78 -2.24
N LEU A 48 11.92 -17.94 -3.07
CA LEU A 48 11.25 -17.30 -4.20
C LEU A 48 11.39 -18.10 -5.50
N THR A 49 12.54 -18.73 -5.74
CA THR A 49 12.79 -19.45 -6.99
C THR A 49 11.81 -20.62 -7.14
N GLY A 50 11.14 -20.68 -8.29
CA GLY A 50 10.11 -21.68 -8.59
C GLY A 50 8.72 -21.36 -8.05
N SER A 51 8.56 -20.33 -7.19
CA SER A 51 7.26 -19.94 -6.65
C SER A 51 6.41 -19.20 -7.69
N ARG A 52 5.08 -19.43 -7.68
CA ARG A 52 4.12 -18.73 -8.55
C ARG A 52 3.48 -17.57 -7.83
N VAL A 53 3.45 -16.40 -8.46
CA VAL A 53 2.77 -15.21 -7.91
C VAL A 53 1.27 -15.33 -8.15
N LEU A 54 0.49 -15.33 -7.06
CA LEU A 54 -0.97 -15.56 -7.12
C LEU A 54 -1.77 -14.27 -7.27
N ALA A 55 -1.27 -13.17 -6.74
CA ALA A 55 -1.92 -11.87 -6.78
C ALA A 55 -0.89 -10.75 -6.57
N ALA A 56 -1.27 -9.53 -6.93
CA ALA A 56 -0.56 -8.31 -6.51
C ALA A 56 -1.49 -7.52 -5.59
N VAL A 57 -1.12 -7.45 -4.32
CA VAL A 57 -1.97 -6.97 -3.23
C VAL A 57 -1.35 -5.75 -2.56
N ARG A 58 -2.18 -4.82 -2.08
CA ARG A 58 -1.75 -3.61 -1.37
C ARG A 58 -2.62 -3.30 -0.16
N ARG A 59 -2.02 -2.77 0.90
CA ARG A 59 -2.71 -2.07 2.00
C ARG A 59 -1.94 -0.81 2.34
N GLY A 60 -2.60 0.34 2.19
CA GLY A 60 -1.93 1.64 2.32
C GLY A 60 -0.74 1.75 1.37
N LYS A 61 0.48 1.82 1.90
CA LYS A 61 1.73 1.94 1.13
C LYS A 61 2.54 0.64 1.03
N PHE A 62 2.01 -0.46 1.58
CA PHE A 62 2.63 -1.78 1.54
C PHE A 62 2.11 -2.57 0.34
N LEU A 63 3.02 -3.19 -0.39
CA LEU A 63 2.72 -4.09 -1.51
C LEU A 63 3.20 -5.50 -1.18
N TRP A 64 2.42 -6.52 -1.52
CA TRP A 64 2.87 -7.91 -1.42
C TRP A 64 2.27 -8.80 -2.50
N PHE A 65 2.94 -9.92 -2.73
CA PHE A 65 2.61 -10.90 -3.75
C PHE A 65 2.49 -12.26 -3.06
N PRO A 66 1.28 -12.75 -2.78
CA PRO A 66 1.10 -14.09 -2.25
C PRO A 66 1.69 -15.12 -3.21
N LEU A 67 2.37 -16.13 -2.64
CA LEU A 67 3.12 -17.12 -3.40
C LEU A 67 2.49 -18.50 -3.21
N ALA A 68 2.28 -19.21 -4.32
CA ALA A 68 2.17 -20.66 -4.29
C ALA A 68 3.58 -21.24 -4.34
N GLY A 69 3.88 -22.13 -3.39
CA GLY A 69 5.18 -22.79 -3.33
C GLY A 69 5.49 -23.55 -4.62
N ALA A 70 6.79 -23.71 -4.92
CA ALA A 70 7.23 -24.63 -5.95
C ALA A 70 6.73 -26.03 -5.58
N THR A 71 5.83 -26.60 -6.38
CA THR A 71 5.42 -28.01 -6.22
C THR A 71 6.67 -28.88 -6.32
N GLY A 72 7.13 -29.46 -5.20
CA GLY A 72 8.35 -30.26 -5.20
C GLY A 72 8.91 -30.73 -3.86
N SER A 73 8.10 -31.25 -2.93
CA SER A 73 8.49 -32.39 -2.09
C SER A 73 7.26 -32.95 -1.36
N THR A 74 6.73 -34.05 -1.92
CA THR A 74 5.82 -34.94 -1.23
C THR A 74 6.56 -35.54 -0.04
N GLU A 75 6.34 -35.04 1.17
CA GLU A 75 6.72 -35.74 2.39
C GLU A 75 5.74 -36.90 2.62
N GLY A 76 6.16 -38.08 2.19
CA GLY A 76 5.94 -39.37 2.88
C GLY A 76 4.51 -39.82 3.14
N ALA A 77 3.82 -40.28 2.10
CA ALA A 77 2.75 -41.28 2.27
C ALA A 77 3.38 -42.68 2.18
N THR A 78 3.61 -43.31 3.33
CA THR A 78 4.02 -44.70 3.44
C THR A 78 2.92 -45.62 2.91
N THR A 79 3.36 -46.53 2.06
CA THR A 79 2.63 -47.62 1.41
C THR A 79 1.95 -48.59 2.38
N ALA A 80 0.72 -48.99 2.06
CA ALA A 80 0.21 -50.33 2.37
C ALA A 80 -0.73 -50.79 1.24
N ASP A 81 -0.34 -51.91 0.63
CA ASP A 81 -0.96 -52.58 -0.51
C ASP A 81 -2.18 -53.43 -0.15
N GLY A 82 -3.15 -53.50 -1.08
CA GLY A 82 -3.98 -54.68 -1.38
C GLY A 82 -5.47 -54.63 -0.99
N PRO A 83 -6.37 -55.35 -1.71
CA PRO A 83 -6.46 -55.55 -3.16
C PRO A 83 -7.85 -55.13 -3.73
N VAL A 84 -7.92 -55.15 -5.06
CA VAL A 84 -9.00 -54.69 -5.95
C VAL A 84 -10.28 -55.54 -5.85
N ALA A 85 -11.45 -54.89 -5.78
CA ALA A 85 -12.74 -55.49 -6.15
C ALA A 85 -13.58 -54.46 -6.92
N ALA A 86 -13.99 -54.85 -8.13
CA ALA A 86 -14.82 -54.06 -9.03
C ALA A 86 -16.30 -54.11 -8.62
N ALA A 87 -17.00 -52.97 -8.72
CA ALA A 87 -18.44 -52.92 -8.95
C ALA A 87 -18.84 -51.56 -9.54
N ASP A 88 -19.56 -51.64 -10.66
CA ASP A 88 -20.31 -50.58 -11.32
C ASP A 88 -21.28 -49.86 -10.36
N SER A 89 -21.44 -48.55 -10.54
CA SER A 89 -22.72 -47.93 -10.96
C SER A 89 -22.80 -46.45 -10.59
N THR A 90 -22.92 -45.64 -11.64
CA THR A 90 -23.77 -44.46 -11.78
C THR A 90 -24.08 -43.63 -10.52
N ALA A 91 -23.36 -42.52 -10.35
CA ALA A 91 -23.89 -41.29 -9.78
C ALA A 91 -23.14 -40.09 -10.40
N VAL A 92 -23.87 -39.30 -11.18
CA VAL A 92 -23.43 -37.97 -11.60
C VAL A 92 -23.57 -37.08 -10.37
N ASP A 93 -22.46 -36.84 -9.67
CA ASP A 93 -22.40 -35.83 -8.61
C ASP A 93 -21.38 -34.76 -9.00
N CYS A 94 -21.91 -33.61 -9.38
CA CYS A 94 -21.16 -32.38 -9.59
C CYS A 94 -20.64 -31.87 -8.23
N ALA A 95 -19.50 -32.40 -7.79
CA ALA A 95 -18.81 -31.93 -6.60
C ALA A 95 -18.08 -30.61 -6.88
N VAL A 96 -18.72 -29.55 -6.38
CA VAL A 96 -18.22 -28.27 -5.86
C VAL A 96 -16.70 -28.15 -5.73
N SER A 97 -16.18 -27.04 -6.28
CA SER A 97 -14.80 -26.57 -6.28
C SER A 97 -14.02 -26.81 -4.98
N VAL A 98 -12.87 -27.47 -5.09
CA VAL A 98 -11.85 -27.50 -4.04
C VAL A 98 -11.37 -26.08 -3.80
N ALA A 99 -11.64 -25.51 -2.63
CA ALA A 99 -11.11 -24.20 -2.26
C ALA A 99 -9.58 -24.26 -2.28
N GLU A 100 -8.95 -23.45 -3.13
CA GLU A 100 -7.49 -23.42 -3.17
C GLU A 100 -6.93 -23.08 -1.78
N PRO A 101 -5.89 -23.79 -1.31
CA PRO A 101 -5.33 -23.56 0.01
C PRO A 101 -4.80 -22.13 0.12
N VAL A 102 -5.12 -21.47 1.24
CA VAL A 102 -4.64 -20.11 1.52
C VAL A 102 -3.09 -20.11 1.52
N PRO A 103 -2.44 -19.24 0.74
CA PRO A 103 -0.99 -19.17 0.69
C PRO A 103 -0.41 -18.84 2.06
N ARG A 104 0.68 -19.52 2.43
CA ARG A 104 1.36 -19.31 3.71
C ARG A 104 2.35 -18.15 3.68
N ARG A 105 2.86 -17.80 2.50
CA ARG A 105 3.93 -16.80 2.33
C ARG A 105 3.61 -15.79 1.23
N ALA A 106 4.23 -14.64 1.34
CA ALA A 106 4.21 -13.61 0.31
C ALA A 106 5.58 -12.95 0.17
N LEU A 107 5.92 -12.55 -1.06
CA LEU A 107 6.97 -11.57 -1.30
C LEU A 107 6.42 -10.19 -0.95
N VAL A 108 7.06 -9.48 -0.02
CA VAL A 108 6.68 -8.12 0.36
C VAL A 108 7.64 -7.13 -0.26
N ALA A 109 7.13 -6.01 -0.75
CA ALA A 109 7.91 -4.88 -1.22
C ALA A 109 7.45 -3.58 -0.55
N HIS A 110 8.40 -2.81 -0.03
CA HIS A 110 8.17 -1.47 0.49
C HIS A 110 9.04 -0.47 -0.29
N LEU A 111 8.41 0.50 -0.96
CA LEU A 111 9.11 1.41 -1.87
C LEU A 111 9.90 2.52 -1.15
N GLY A 112 9.58 2.82 0.11
CA GLY A 112 10.28 3.89 0.84
C GLY A 112 10.20 5.24 0.11
N MET A 113 11.33 5.93 -0.02
CA MET A 113 11.41 7.30 -0.58
C MET A 113 11.91 7.40 -2.02
N SER A 114 12.44 6.31 -2.59
CA SER A 114 12.98 6.28 -3.96
C SER A 114 12.92 4.89 -4.60
N GLY A 115 12.31 3.91 -3.91
CA GLY A 115 12.14 2.57 -4.45
C GLY A 115 11.11 2.56 -5.58
N GLN A 116 11.41 1.78 -6.61
CA GLN A 116 10.58 1.55 -7.77
C GLN A 116 10.52 0.06 -8.06
N LEU A 117 9.39 -0.39 -8.60
CA LEU A 117 9.21 -1.72 -9.17
C LEU A 117 8.92 -1.56 -10.65
N LEU A 118 9.86 -1.98 -11.50
CA LEU A 118 9.79 -1.81 -12.95
C LEU A 118 9.64 -3.16 -13.62
N MET A 119 8.72 -3.26 -14.58
CA MET A 119 8.63 -4.41 -15.47
C MET A 119 9.39 -4.09 -16.75
N GLN A 120 10.48 -4.80 -17.00
CA GLN A 120 11.34 -4.58 -18.15
C GLN A 120 11.79 -5.91 -18.75
N SER A 121 12.16 -5.87 -20.02
CA SER A 121 12.68 -7.04 -20.71
C SER A 121 14.18 -7.18 -20.46
N SER A 122 14.68 -8.41 -20.34
CA SER A 122 16.06 -8.75 -20.00
C SER A 122 17.10 -8.22 -21.00
N TYR A 123 16.72 -7.96 -22.26
CA TYR A 123 17.60 -7.32 -23.25
C TYR A 123 17.81 -5.81 -23.02
N LEU A 124 16.97 -5.16 -22.20
CA LEU A 124 17.13 -3.75 -21.87
C LEU A 124 18.24 -3.57 -20.83
N PRO A 125 19.09 -2.52 -20.96
CA PRO A 125 20.16 -2.24 -20.00
C PRO A 125 19.67 -2.18 -18.56
N GLU A 126 20.54 -2.61 -17.64
CA GLU A 126 20.25 -2.54 -16.21
C GLU A 126 20.21 -1.09 -15.70
N PRO A 127 19.19 -0.70 -14.91
CA PRO A 127 19.18 0.59 -14.24
C PRO A 127 20.34 0.73 -13.25
N LYS A 128 20.98 1.90 -13.18
CA LYS A 128 22.13 2.20 -12.30
C LYS A 128 21.95 1.83 -10.83
N HIS A 129 20.70 1.84 -10.34
CA HIS A 129 20.36 1.58 -8.94
C HIS A 129 19.55 0.30 -8.75
N LEU A 130 19.68 -0.67 -9.67
CA LEU A 130 19.10 -1.99 -9.54
C LEU A 130 19.60 -2.68 -8.27
N LYS A 131 18.68 -3.27 -7.50
CA LYS A 131 18.95 -3.91 -6.20
C LYS A 131 18.57 -5.38 -6.19
N VAL A 132 17.39 -5.69 -6.71
CA VAL A 132 16.88 -7.06 -6.84
C VAL A 132 16.28 -7.19 -8.24
N ARG A 133 16.54 -8.32 -8.88
CA ARG A 133 15.94 -8.71 -10.16
C ARG A 133 15.27 -10.06 -9.98
N LEU A 134 14.03 -10.15 -10.43
CA LEU A 134 13.28 -11.40 -10.50
C LEU A 134 12.92 -11.66 -11.96
N ARG A 135 13.44 -12.74 -12.54
CA ARG A 135 13.04 -13.21 -13.87
C ARG A 135 11.82 -14.10 -13.72
N LEU A 136 10.78 -13.84 -14.51
CA LEU A 136 9.59 -14.70 -14.50
C LEU A 136 9.45 -15.51 -15.79
N ASP A 137 8.79 -16.66 -15.70
CA ASP A 137 8.53 -17.57 -16.82
C ASP A 137 7.71 -16.91 -17.94
N GLY A 138 7.74 -17.45 -19.16
CA GLY A 138 6.98 -16.92 -20.29
C GLY A 138 7.59 -17.19 -21.67
N PRO A 139 7.00 -16.66 -22.75
CA PRO A 139 7.41 -16.90 -24.14
C PRO A 139 8.75 -16.24 -24.53
N GLY A 140 9.48 -15.68 -23.57
CA GLY A 140 10.72 -14.93 -23.77
C GLY A 140 10.54 -13.41 -23.71
N PRO A 141 11.65 -12.65 -23.63
CA PRO A 141 11.62 -11.20 -23.51
C PRO A 141 11.12 -10.55 -24.80
N SER A 142 10.07 -9.72 -24.71
CA SER A 142 9.63 -8.83 -25.79
C SER A 142 9.18 -7.49 -25.23
N GLU A 143 8.96 -6.47 -26.07
CA GLU A 143 8.38 -5.19 -25.60
C GLU A 143 6.95 -5.38 -25.07
N GLU A 144 6.21 -6.33 -25.63
CA GLU A 144 4.84 -6.64 -25.25
C GLU A 144 4.74 -7.57 -24.04
N THR A 145 5.82 -8.31 -23.73
CA THR A 145 5.90 -9.28 -22.63
C THR A 145 7.22 -9.15 -21.88
N PRO A 146 7.35 -8.17 -20.96
CA PRO A 146 8.54 -8.04 -20.13
C PRO A 146 8.70 -9.25 -19.21
N ASP A 147 9.93 -9.75 -19.13
CA ASP A 147 10.29 -10.97 -18.42
C ASP A 147 10.99 -10.72 -17.07
N GLU A 148 11.33 -9.48 -16.72
CA GLU A 148 11.97 -9.14 -15.45
C GLU A 148 11.17 -8.13 -14.62
N LEU A 149 10.96 -8.46 -13.35
CA LEU A 149 10.61 -7.51 -12.30
C LEU A 149 11.88 -6.99 -11.64
N ARG A 150 12.14 -5.69 -11.77
CA ARG A 150 13.33 -5.02 -11.26
C ARG A 150 12.98 -4.10 -10.10
N PHE A 151 13.60 -4.32 -8.94
CA PHE A 151 13.55 -3.39 -7.81
C PHE A 151 14.75 -2.44 -7.85
N VAL A 152 14.45 -1.16 -8.02
CA VAL A 152 15.44 -0.08 -8.14
C VAL A 152 15.28 0.84 -6.94
N ASP A 153 16.35 1.15 -6.22
CA ASP A 153 16.29 2.10 -5.12
C ASP A 153 17.61 2.85 -4.94
N GLN A 154 17.56 4.17 -5.19
CA GLN A 154 18.73 5.05 -5.06
C GLN A 154 19.15 5.27 -3.60
N ARG A 155 18.20 5.42 -2.67
CA ARG A 155 18.46 5.76 -1.26
C ARG A 155 18.50 4.55 -0.33
N ILE A 156 18.13 3.37 -0.85
CA ILE A 156 18.12 2.09 -0.10
C ILE A 156 17.25 2.21 1.16
N PHE A 157 16.13 2.93 1.05
CA PHE A 157 15.14 3.09 2.13
C PHE A 157 13.96 2.14 1.96
N GLY A 158 13.72 1.70 0.72
CA GLY A 158 12.84 0.58 0.43
C GLY A 158 13.52 -0.76 0.68
N GLY A 159 12.77 -1.83 0.43
CA GLY A 159 13.29 -3.18 0.50
C GLY A 159 12.27 -4.24 0.15
N MET A 160 12.78 -5.46 -0.02
CA MET A 160 12.01 -6.66 -0.30
C MET A 160 12.33 -7.74 0.73
N TYR A 161 11.35 -8.55 1.10
CA TYR A 161 11.53 -9.65 2.04
C TYR A 161 10.41 -10.68 1.83
N VAL A 162 10.67 -11.94 2.20
CA VAL A 162 9.61 -12.95 2.27
C VAL A 162 8.99 -12.88 3.66
N ALA A 163 7.66 -12.95 3.73
CA ALA A 163 6.96 -12.92 5.00
C ALA A 163 5.86 -13.98 5.03
N ASP A 164 5.67 -14.55 6.22
CA ASP A 164 4.50 -15.38 6.48
C ASP A 164 3.22 -14.51 6.48
N LEU A 165 2.16 -15.10 5.93
CA LEU A 165 0.83 -14.55 5.88
C LEU A 165 0.06 -14.97 7.13
N VAL A 166 -0.53 -13.99 7.81
CA VAL A 166 -1.35 -14.18 9.00
C VAL A 166 -2.79 -13.74 8.73
N PRO A 167 -3.79 -14.36 9.40
CA PRO A 167 -5.18 -13.92 9.28
C PRO A 167 -5.38 -12.46 9.70
N THR A 168 -6.27 -11.76 9.00
CA THR A 168 -6.78 -10.45 9.42
C THR A 168 -7.60 -10.56 10.70
N SER A 169 -7.50 -9.58 11.59
CA SER A 169 -8.24 -9.56 12.86
C SER A 169 -9.76 -9.46 12.71
N ASP A 170 -10.26 -8.98 11.57
CA ASP A 170 -11.67 -8.77 11.28
C ASP A 170 -12.22 -9.74 10.22
N ALA A 171 -11.45 -10.77 9.85
CA ALA A 171 -11.78 -11.78 8.83
C ALA A 171 -12.15 -11.24 7.43
N GLY A 172 -11.99 -9.93 7.17
CA GLY A 172 -12.18 -9.34 5.85
C GLY A 172 -10.91 -9.41 5.00
N PRO A 173 -10.93 -8.99 3.73
CA PRO A 173 -9.75 -9.02 2.87
C PRO A 173 -8.54 -8.29 3.48
N GLY A 174 -7.36 -8.89 3.31
CA GLY A 174 -6.09 -8.35 3.80
C GLY A 174 -5.64 -7.08 3.09
N GLY A 175 -6.10 -6.84 1.87
CA GLY A 175 -5.81 -5.62 1.11
C GLY A 175 -6.45 -5.65 -0.27
N PHE A 176 -6.28 -4.56 -1.01
CA PHE A 176 -6.76 -4.47 -2.38
C PHE A 176 -5.97 -5.38 -3.31
N GLY A 177 -6.67 -6.13 -4.17
CA GLY A 177 -6.08 -7.06 -5.15
C GLY A 177 -6.21 -8.53 -4.78
N SER A 178 -6.79 -8.86 -3.62
CA SER A 178 -7.14 -10.23 -3.25
C SER A 178 -8.34 -10.24 -2.30
N ALA A 179 -9.20 -11.25 -2.41
CA ALA A 179 -10.31 -11.47 -1.47
C ALA A 179 -9.88 -12.22 -0.19
N LEU A 180 -8.62 -12.68 -0.12
CA LEU A 180 -8.15 -13.51 0.98
C LEU A 180 -8.02 -12.69 2.28
N PRO A 181 -8.47 -13.23 3.43
CA PRO A 181 -8.40 -12.56 4.72
C PRO A 181 -7.04 -12.74 5.40
N VAL A 182 -5.96 -12.55 4.65
CA VAL A 182 -4.58 -12.67 5.14
C VAL A 182 -3.71 -11.51 4.70
N LEU A 183 -2.74 -11.15 5.53
CA LEU A 183 -1.73 -10.15 5.22
C LEU A 183 -0.36 -10.54 5.78
N PRO A 184 0.74 -9.95 5.30
CA PRO A 184 2.06 -10.19 5.88
C PRO A 184 2.09 -9.84 7.36
N ALA A 185 2.69 -10.69 8.20
CA ALA A 185 2.81 -10.45 9.64
C ALA A 185 3.40 -9.07 9.98
N ALA A 186 4.39 -8.62 9.20
CA ALA A 186 5.02 -7.31 9.34
C ALA A 186 4.05 -6.13 9.10
N ALA A 187 2.94 -6.35 8.39
CA ALA A 187 1.90 -5.35 8.12
C ALA A 187 0.68 -5.49 9.04
N ALA A 188 0.65 -6.44 9.98
CA ALA A 188 -0.48 -6.70 10.88
C ALA A 188 -0.93 -5.48 11.69
N HIS A 189 0.00 -4.58 12.00
CA HIS A 189 -0.26 -3.34 12.75
C HIS A 189 -0.76 -2.17 11.89
N ILE A 190 -0.82 -2.35 10.56
CA ILE A 190 -1.26 -1.32 9.61
C ILE A 190 -2.78 -1.37 9.51
N ALA A 191 -3.43 -0.24 9.80
CA ALA A 191 -4.88 -0.09 9.66
C ALA A 191 -5.34 -0.28 8.21
N ARG A 192 -6.63 -0.51 7.98
CA ARG A 192 -7.16 -0.49 6.62
C ARG A 192 -6.94 0.90 6.00
N ASP A 193 -6.90 0.92 4.68
CA ASP A 193 -6.68 2.18 3.97
C ASP A 193 -8.00 2.90 3.67
N VAL A 194 -7.87 4.19 3.31
CA VAL A 194 -9.00 5.10 3.05
C VAL A 194 -10.01 4.55 2.05
N LEU A 195 -9.57 3.80 1.05
CA LEU A 195 -10.43 3.34 -0.03
C LEU A 195 -11.07 1.98 0.28
N ASP A 196 -10.69 1.33 1.40
CA ASP A 196 -11.16 0.00 1.76
C ASP A 196 -12.67 -0.01 2.02
N PRO A 197 -13.48 -0.78 1.26
CA PRO A 197 -14.93 -0.78 1.41
C PRO A 197 -15.39 -1.33 2.77
N ALA A 198 -14.53 -2.07 3.48
CA ALA A 198 -14.83 -2.56 4.82
C ALA A 198 -14.69 -1.47 5.90
N TRP A 199 -14.26 -0.26 5.56
CA TRP A 199 -14.05 0.83 6.52
C TRP A 199 -15.24 1.80 6.53
N SER A 200 -16.15 1.66 7.51
CA SER A 200 -17.34 2.53 7.58
C SER A 200 -17.02 3.96 8.08
N PRO A 201 -17.85 4.97 7.76
CA PRO A 201 -17.71 6.32 8.32
C PRO A 201 -17.74 6.35 9.86
N ALA A 202 -18.51 5.44 10.47
CA ALA A 202 -18.57 5.30 11.92
C ALA A 202 -17.25 4.76 12.50
N ASP A 203 -16.62 3.80 11.82
CA ASP A 203 -15.32 3.25 12.20
C ASP A 203 -14.22 4.29 12.04
N PHE A 204 -14.26 5.06 10.94
CA PHE A 204 -13.35 6.19 10.73
C PHE A 204 -13.47 7.23 11.85
N HIS A 205 -14.69 7.67 12.17
CA HIS A 205 -14.88 8.63 13.26
C HIS A 205 -14.35 8.09 14.60
N ARG A 206 -14.62 6.82 14.90
CA ARG A 206 -14.13 6.17 16.12
C ARG A 206 -12.60 6.07 16.16
N ALA A 207 -11.98 5.67 15.06
CA ALA A 207 -10.51 5.56 14.94
C ALA A 207 -9.82 6.91 15.19
N LEU A 208 -10.40 8.02 14.71
CA LEU A 208 -9.84 9.36 14.94
C LEU A 208 -10.05 9.89 16.36
N THR A 209 -11.16 9.53 17.01
CA THR A 209 -11.63 10.17 18.25
C THR A 209 -11.44 9.34 19.51
N ARG A 210 -10.91 8.13 19.40
CA ARG A 210 -10.68 7.23 20.54
C ARG A 210 -9.29 6.62 20.47
N LEU A 211 -8.26 7.46 20.44
CA LEU A 211 -6.88 6.99 20.40
C LEU A 211 -6.47 6.41 21.77
N PRO A 212 -5.56 5.42 21.80
CA PRO A 212 -5.06 4.87 23.05
C PRO A 212 -4.50 5.96 23.97
N GLY A 213 -4.87 5.91 25.25
CA GLY A 213 -4.42 6.88 26.26
C GLY A 213 -4.98 8.29 26.11
N GLY A 214 -6.07 8.50 25.34
CA GLY A 214 -6.73 9.79 25.22
C GLY A 214 -5.92 10.84 24.42
N ARG A 215 -4.95 10.40 23.62
CA ARG A 215 -4.02 11.26 22.86
C ARG A 215 -4.74 12.15 21.85
N GLU A 216 -5.93 11.78 21.39
CA GLU A 216 -6.75 12.56 20.46
C GLU A 216 -7.13 13.95 20.99
N ARG A 217 -7.11 14.13 22.33
CA ARG A 217 -7.50 15.37 23.01
C ARG A 217 -6.50 16.50 22.77
N THR A 218 -5.25 16.15 22.57
CA THR A 218 -4.13 17.08 22.37
C THR A 218 -3.52 16.95 20.98
N THR A 219 -3.85 15.90 20.23
CA THR A 219 -3.27 15.65 18.90
C THR A 219 -4.12 16.26 17.79
N GLY A 220 -3.50 17.13 16.99
CA GLY A 220 -4.10 17.70 15.79
C GLY A 220 -4.43 16.64 14.73
N ILE A 221 -5.56 16.80 14.04
CA ILE A 221 -6.10 15.84 13.08
C ILE A 221 -5.11 15.43 11.99
N LYS A 222 -4.27 16.35 11.50
CA LYS A 222 -3.27 16.01 10.47
C LYS A 222 -2.28 14.96 10.96
N ARG A 223 -1.87 15.03 12.23
CA ARG A 223 -0.97 14.01 12.79
C ARG A 223 -1.67 12.65 12.87
N VAL A 224 -2.95 12.65 13.27
CA VAL A 224 -3.73 11.41 13.40
C VAL A 224 -3.92 10.71 12.05
N ILE A 225 -4.32 11.44 10.99
CA ILE A 225 -4.52 10.80 9.68
C ILE A 225 -3.22 10.37 9.01
N LEU A 226 -2.06 10.86 9.47
CA LEU A 226 -0.75 10.42 8.95
C LEU A 226 -0.22 9.18 9.68
N ASP A 227 -0.86 8.77 10.76
CA ASP A 227 -0.54 7.56 11.50
C ASP A 227 -1.13 6.33 10.78
N GLN A 228 -0.25 5.50 10.24
CA GLN A 228 -0.64 4.32 9.47
C GLN A 228 -1.29 3.22 10.34
N GLY A 229 -1.19 3.32 11.68
CA GLY A 229 -1.92 2.46 12.62
C GLY A 229 -3.34 2.96 12.91
N VAL A 230 -3.70 4.18 12.51
CA VAL A 230 -5.06 4.73 12.62
C VAL A 230 -5.79 4.62 11.29
N ILE A 231 -5.16 5.05 10.21
CA ILE A 231 -5.63 4.88 8.84
C ILE A 231 -4.43 4.84 7.90
N SER A 232 -4.38 3.85 7.02
CA SER A 232 -3.22 3.70 6.13
C SER A 232 -3.44 4.38 4.79
N GLY A 233 -2.33 4.63 4.09
CA GLY A 233 -2.34 5.17 2.72
C GLY A 233 -2.31 6.69 2.62
N VAL A 234 -2.77 7.40 3.65
CA VAL A 234 -2.66 8.86 3.70
C VAL A 234 -1.20 9.25 3.94
N GLY A 235 -0.62 10.04 3.03
CA GLY A 235 0.63 10.75 3.29
C GLY A 235 0.42 12.25 3.32
N ASN A 236 1.52 12.99 3.24
CA ASN A 236 1.52 14.42 3.55
C ASN A 236 0.76 15.24 2.51
N ILE A 237 0.79 14.81 1.26
CA ILE A 237 0.18 15.49 0.12
C ILE A 237 -1.33 15.35 0.23
N TYR A 238 -1.81 14.10 0.28
CA TYR A 238 -3.24 13.82 0.36
C TYR A 238 -3.84 14.26 1.70
N ALA A 239 -3.06 14.34 2.78
CA ALA A 239 -3.49 14.97 4.02
C ALA A 239 -3.75 16.48 3.86
N ASP A 240 -2.86 17.24 3.23
CA ASP A 240 -3.05 18.68 3.02
C ASP A 240 -4.23 18.97 2.08
N GLU A 241 -4.34 18.21 0.99
CA GLU A 241 -5.45 18.31 0.04
C GLU A 241 -6.80 18.01 0.71
N ALA A 242 -6.92 16.90 1.43
CA ALA A 242 -8.17 16.52 2.07
C ALA A 242 -8.56 17.46 3.21
N LEU A 243 -7.60 17.93 4.01
CA LEU A 243 -7.87 18.94 5.04
C LEU A 243 -8.28 20.28 4.45
N TRP A 244 -7.71 20.65 3.29
CA TRP A 244 -8.17 21.78 2.54
C TRP A 244 -9.62 21.54 2.10
N GLU A 245 -9.92 20.48 1.37
CA GLU A 245 -11.26 20.16 0.87
C GLU A 245 -12.31 20.20 1.99
N ALA A 246 -12.06 19.49 3.10
CA ALA A 246 -12.92 19.44 4.29
C ALA A 246 -12.95 20.73 5.14
N ARG A 247 -12.18 21.76 4.77
CA ARG A 247 -12.07 23.06 5.49
C ARG A 247 -11.63 22.91 6.95
N LEU A 248 -10.77 21.93 7.22
CA LEU A 248 -10.25 21.62 8.55
C LEU A 248 -8.83 22.16 8.73
N HIS A 249 -8.59 22.83 9.86
CA HIS A 249 -7.23 23.17 10.26
C HIS A 249 -6.49 21.91 10.73
N TYR A 250 -5.24 21.74 10.29
CA TYR A 250 -4.42 20.55 10.59
C TYR A 250 -4.28 20.29 12.10
N ASP A 251 -4.26 21.35 12.91
CA ASP A 251 -4.10 21.30 14.36
C ASP A 251 -5.41 21.22 15.14
N LYS A 252 -6.54 21.00 14.46
CA LYS A 252 -7.80 20.78 15.17
C LYS A 252 -7.68 19.49 15.99
N PRO A 253 -7.89 19.51 17.32
CA PRO A 253 -7.82 18.31 18.13
C PRO A 253 -8.79 17.26 17.60
N ALA A 254 -8.31 16.04 17.37
CA ALA A 254 -9.12 14.99 16.78
C ALA A 254 -10.35 14.67 17.63
N ALA A 255 -10.23 14.69 18.97
CA ALA A 255 -11.37 14.54 19.89
C ALA A 255 -12.49 15.58 19.73
N ARG A 256 -12.21 16.71 19.07
CA ARG A 256 -13.18 17.79 18.83
C ARG A 256 -13.84 17.69 17.46
N LEU A 257 -13.53 16.68 16.66
CA LEU A 257 -14.26 16.42 15.43
C LEU A 257 -15.66 15.90 15.76
N ARG A 258 -16.66 16.55 15.18
CA ARG A 258 -18.04 16.05 15.17
C ARG A 258 -18.19 15.03 14.04
N ARG A 259 -19.16 14.13 14.15
CA ARG A 259 -19.43 13.11 13.10
C ARG A 259 -19.50 13.69 11.68
N PRO A 260 -20.26 14.77 11.40
CA PRO A 260 -20.29 15.34 10.04
C PRO A 260 -18.94 15.86 9.55
N GLN A 261 -18.05 16.26 10.46
CA GLN A 261 -16.71 16.74 10.10
C GLN A 261 -15.75 15.58 9.83
N SER A 262 -15.93 14.45 10.52
CA SER A 262 -15.20 13.22 10.21
C SER A 262 -15.68 12.62 8.90
N GLU A 263 -16.98 12.61 8.64
CA GLU A 263 -17.58 12.15 7.38
C GLU A 263 -17.08 13.00 6.20
N ALA A 264 -17.19 14.33 6.28
CA ALA A 264 -16.67 15.22 5.23
C ALA A 264 -15.14 15.09 5.02
N LEU A 265 -14.39 14.73 6.06
CA LEU A 265 -12.95 14.46 5.92
C LEU A 265 -12.69 13.12 5.22
N LEU A 266 -13.49 12.08 5.50
CA LEU A 266 -13.39 10.80 4.81
C LEU A 266 -13.75 10.94 3.33
N GLU A 267 -14.86 11.62 3.02
CA GLU A 267 -15.27 11.94 1.65
C GLU A 267 -14.15 12.69 0.91
N ALA A 268 -13.62 13.76 1.52
CA ALA A 268 -12.50 14.50 0.97
C ALA A 268 -11.25 13.63 0.71
N LEU A 269 -10.91 12.72 1.62
CA LEU A 269 -9.77 11.81 1.44
C LEU A 269 -10.02 10.86 0.26
N ILE A 270 -11.22 10.27 0.18
CA ILE A 270 -11.62 9.36 -0.90
C ILE A 270 -11.58 10.10 -2.25
N GLU A 271 -12.23 11.26 -2.35
CA GLU A 271 -12.32 12.04 -3.60
C GLU A 271 -10.95 12.51 -4.10
N VAL A 272 -10.08 12.99 -3.20
CA VAL A 272 -8.73 13.41 -3.59
C VAL A 272 -7.93 12.20 -4.09
N MET A 273 -8.00 11.06 -3.42
CA MET A 273 -7.27 9.86 -3.83
C MET A 273 -7.81 9.26 -5.13
N GLN A 274 -9.12 9.27 -5.33
CA GLN A 274 -9.75 8.81 -6.57
C GLN A 274 -9.36 9.69 -7.76
N ARG A 275 -9.42 11.03 -7.61
CA ARG A 275 -8.92 11.95 -8.65
C ARG A 275 -7.44 11.69 -8.97
N ALA A 276 -6.63 11.39 -7.94
CA ALA A 276 -5.24 11.03 -8.15
C ALA A 276 -5.10 9.73 -8.96
N LEU A 277 -5.88 8.70 -8.63
CA LEU A 277 -5.88 7.45 -9.39
C LEU A 277 -6.33 7.63 -10.84
N ASP A 278 -7.34 8.45 -11.10
CA ASP A 278 -7.87 8.73 -12.44
C ASP A 278 -6.83 9.43 -13.32
N GLU A 279 -5.97 10.26 -12.74
CA GLU A 279 -4.87 10.95 -13.42
C GLU A 279 -3.55 10.13 -13.44
N GLY A 280 -3.59 8.85 -13.01
CA GLY A 280 -2.42 7.97 -12.99
C GLY A 280 -1.46 8.18 -11.80
N GLY A 281 -1.92 8.85 -10.75
CA GLY A 281 -1.17 9.20 -9.55
C GLY A 281 -0.37 10.50 -9.70
N THR A 282 0.34 10.84 -8.62
CA THR A 282 1.27 11.98 -8.61
C THR A 282 2.69 11.55 -8.95
N SER A 283 3.23 12.05 -10.07
CA SER A 283 4.68 12.09 -10.27
C SER A 283 5.21 13.47 -9.93
N PHE A 284 5.50 13.68 -8.64
CA PHE A 284 6.13 14.92 -8.16
C PHE A 284 7.63 15.02 -8.51
N ASP A 285 8.23 13.91 -8.92
CA ASP A 285 9.66 13.79 -9.16
C ASP A 285 9.85 12.87 -10.37
N SER A 286 10.85 13.16 -11.22
CA SER A 286 11.29 12.25 -12.30
C SER A 286 11.66 10.85 -11.79
N LEU A 287 11.81 10.71 -10.47
CA LEU A 287 12.06 9.48 -9.74
C LEU A 287 10.81 8.64 -9.45
N TYR A 288 9.60 9.08 -9.78
CA TYR A 288 8.40 8.26 -9.60
C TYR A 288 7.67 8.07 -10.91
N VAL A 289 7.87 6.87 -11.45
CA VAL A 289 7.32 6.41 -12.70
C VAL A 289 6.51 5.13 -12.47
N ASN A 290 5.54 4.92 -13.34
CA ASN A 290 4.72 3.73 -13.47
C ASN A 290 5.61 2.49 -13.62
N VAL A 291 5.03 1.29 -13.55
CA VAL A 291 5.78 0.04 -13.78
C VAL A 291 6.47 -0.01 -15.16
N ASN A 292 5.94 0.76 -16.13
CA ASN A 292 6.48 0.87 -17.49
C ASN A 292 7.54 1.99 -17.63
N GLY A 293 7.81 2.78 -16.59
CA GLY A 293 8.79 3.88 -16.65
C GLY A 293 8.24 5.26 -17.04
N GLU A 294 6.93 5.42 -17.19
CA GLU A 294 6.26 6.69 -17.51
C GLU A 294 5.87 7.49 -16.25
N SER A 295 5.78 8.82 -16.30
CA SER A 295 5.32 9.65 -15.16
C SER A 295 3.82 9.99 -15.24
N GLY A 296 3.13 10.02 -14.10
CA GLY A 296 1.75 10.49 -13.94
C GLY A 296 1.61 12.02 -13.84
N TYR A 297 0.42 12.55 -14.15
CA TYR A 297 0.22 13.99 -14.43
C TYR A 297 -0.44 14.80 -13.28
N PHE A 298 -0.72 14.22 -12.11
CA PHE A 298 -1.53 14.87 -11.05
C PHE A 298 -0.91 16.11 -10.39
N ALA A 299 0.39 16.40 -10.58
CA ALA A 299 0.99 17.61 -10.00
C ALA A 299 0.29 18.92 -10.44
N ARG A 300 -0.46 18.90 -11.55
CA ARG A 300 -1.17 20.07 -12.10
C ARG A 300 -2.54 20.34 -11.43
N SER A 301 -3.15 19.37 -10.77
CA SER A 301 -4.53 19.45 -10.25
C SER A 301 -4.63 19.80 -8.76
N LEU A 302 -3.51 19.83 -8.03
CA LEU A 302 -3.45 20.13 -6.59
C LEU A 302 -4.09 21.47 -6.21
N GLN A 303 -4.77 21.49 -5.06
CA GLN A 303 -5.53 22.63 -4.56
C GLN A 303 -4.81 23.36 -3.42
N ALA A 304 -3.97 22.66 -2.66
CA ALA A 304 -3.26 23.17 -1.50
C ALA A 304 -1.76 22.87 -1.47
N TYR A 305 -1.38 21.60 -1.61
CA TYR A 305 0.00 21.15 -1.46
C TYR A 305 0.93 21.80 -2.48
N GLY A 306 2.09 22.31 -2.02
CA GLY A 306 3.09 22.94 -2.89
C GLY A 306 2.69 24.30 -3.46
N ARG A 307 1.54 24.86 -3.07
CA ARG A 307 1.00 26.11 -3.63
C ARG A 307 1.30 27.35 -2.80
N GLU A 308 2.39 27.39 -2.04
CA GLU A 308 2.79 28.54 -1.21
C GLU A 308 2.75 29.86 -2.00
N GLY A 309 2.14 30.90 -1.43
CA GLY A 309 2.01 32.21 -2.07
C GLY A 309 0.95 32.30 -3.17
N GLN A 310 0.54 31.18 -3.77
CA GLN A 310 -0.50 31.18 -4.80
C GLN A 310 -1.89 31.48 -4.21
N PRO A 311 -2.82 32.05 -5.00
CA PRO A 311 -4.19 32.27 -4.56
C PRO A 311 -4.90 30.93 -4.28
N CYS A 312 -5.54 30.84 -3.12
CA CYS A 312 -6.44 29.74 -2.78
C CYS A 312 -7.56 29.64 -3.81
N ARG A 313 -7.79 28.45 -4.38
CA ARG A 313 -8.82 28.27 -5.44
C ARG A 313 -10.26 28.47 -4.95
N ARG A 314 -10.49 28.57 -3.63
CA ARG A 314 -11.82 28.84 -3.03
C ARG A 314 -12.05 30.30 -2.63
N CYS A 315 -11.01 31.01 -2.21
CA CYS A 315 -11.21 32.35 -1.61
C CYS A 315 -10.14 33.38 -2.01
N ALA A 316 -9.31 33.07 -3.00
CA ALA A 316 -8.23 33.90 -3.56
C ALA A 316 -7.11 34.33 -2.60
N ARG A 317 -7.26 34.18 -1.27
CA ARG A 317 -6.19 34.51 -0.31
C ARG A 317 -4.95 33.61 -0.52
N PRO A 318 -3.74 34.14 -0.31
CA PRO A 318 -2.51 33.36 -0.45
C PRO A 318 -2.51 32.10 0.42
N MET A 319 -2.05 30.99 -0.15
CA MET A 319 -1.77 29.77 0.61
C MET A 319 -0.49 29.94 1.42
N VAL A 320 -0.46 29.37 2.62
CA VAL A 320 0.69 29.43 3.52
C VAL A 320 1.37 28.07 3.63
N ARG A 321 2.70 28.07 3.74
CA ARG A 321 3.51 26.92 4.11
C ARG A 321 3.91 27.03 5.58
N GLU A 322 3.72 25.96 6.34
CA GLU A 322 4.12 25.87 7.74
C GLU A 322 4.96 24.62 7.98
N ALA A 323 5.90 24.70 8.91
CA ALA A 323 6.66 23.53 9.34
C ALA A 323 5.78 22.60 10.18
N PHE A 324 5.81 21.30 9.88
CA PHE A 324 4.98 20.31 10.54
C PHE A 324 5.73 18.97 10.65
N MET A 325 6.19 18.58 11.83
CA MET A 325 6.86 17.28 12.07
C MET A 325 8.00 16.96 11.06
N GLY A 326 8.89 17.93 10.79
CA GLY A 326 10.01 17.75 9.87
C GLY A 326 9.63 17.74 8.37
N ARG A 327 8.37 18.07 8.04
CA ARG A 327 7.85 18.20 6.67
C ARG A 327 7.09 19.52 6.50
N SER A 328 6.84 19.92 5.26
CA SER A 328 6.01 21.09 4.96
C SER A 328 4.52 20.72 5.01
N SER A 329 3.71 21.62 5.57
CA SER A 329 2.25 21.59 5.52
C SER A 329 1.76 22.82 4.79
N TYR A 330 0.75 22.66 3.92
CA TYR A 330 0.15 23.77 3.18
C TYR A 330 -1.31 23.93 3.56
N ARG A 331 -1.77 25.18 3.73
CA ARG A 331 -3.18 25.46 4.03
C ARG A 331 -3.61 26.85 3.59
N CYS A 332 -4.92 27.05 3.52
CA CYS A 332 -5.53 28.37 3.36
C CYS A 332 -5.91 28.95 4.73
N THR A 333 -5.38 30.12 5.10
CA THR A 333 -5.65 30.75 6.41
C THR A 333 -7.10 31.17 6.63
N ASN A 334 -7.85 31.39 5.55
CA ASN A 334 -9.26 31.77 5.61
C ASN A 334 -10.21 30.57 5.55
N CYS A 335 -9.96 29.61 4.65
CA CYS A 335 -10.81 28.42 4.52
C CYS A 335 -10.61 27.43 5.68
N GLN A 336 -9.39 27.31 6.21
CA GLN A 336 -9.05 26.41 7.31
C GLN A 336 -8.73 27.24 8.56
N ARG A 337 -9.78 27.73 9.21
CA ARG A 337 -9.66 28.62 10.39
C ARG A 337 -9.05 27.89 11.58
N ARG A 338 -8.12 28.55 12.27
CA ARG A 338 -7.54 28.02 13.52
C ARG A 338 -8.64 27.71 14.54
N PRO A 339 -8.60 26.54 15.20
CA PRO A 339 -9.54 26.23 16.27
C PRO A 339 -9.45 27.28 17.38
N ARG A 340 -10.59 27.72 17.91
CA ARG A 340 -10.59 28.58 19.10
C ARG A 340 -10.08 27.75 20.29
N LEU A 341 -8.98 28.18 20.90
CA LEU A 341 -8.56 27.68 22.21
C LEU A 341 -9.67 28.04 23.21
N GLN A 342 -10.24 27.06 23.91
CA GLN A 342 -11.12 27.39 25.04
C GLN A 342 -10.22 27.90 26.16
N ARG A 343 -10.47 29.13 26.63
CA ARG A 343 -9.87 29.62 27.88
C ARG A 343 -10.28 28.63 28.97
N SER A 344 -9.31 27.93 29.56
CA SER A 344 -9.57 27.17 30.78
C SER A 344 -10.19 28.14 31.79
N HIS A 345 -11.41 27.85 32.24
CA HIS A 345 -11.88 28.48 33.46
C HIS A 345 -10.97 27.96 34.57
N SER A 346 -9.95 28.74 34.93
CA SER A 346 -9.28 28.55 36.21
C SER A 346 -10.38 28.59 37.26
N LYS A 347 -10.70 27.42 37.83
CA LYS A 347 -11.44 27.38 39.09
C LYS A 347 -10.62 28.25 40.04
N LYS A 348 -11.16 29.43 40.38
CA LYS A 348 -10.67 30.19 41.52
C LYS A 348 -10.79 29.26 42.73
N VAL A 349 -9.66 29.09 43.40
CA VAL A 349 -9.45 28.31 44.62
C VAL A 349 -10.45 28.71 45.69
#